data_AF-A0A443I0G9-F1
#
_entry.id   AF-A0A443I0G9-F1
#
_cell.length_a   1.000
_cell.length_b   1.000
_cell.length_c   1.000
_cell.angle_alpha   90.00
_cell.angle_beta   90.00
_cell.angle_gamma   90.00
#
_symmetry.space_group_name_H-M   'P 1'
#
loop_
_entity.id
_entity.type
_entity.pdbx_description
1 polymer ?
#
loop_
_entity_poly.entity_id
_entity_poly.type
_entity_poly.pdbx_seq_one_letter_code
_entity_poly.pdbx_strand_id
1 'polypeptide(L)'
;MMFSKILGLATVFAGVASALPAQIITRSTNGTASAQTTGGGVTIINNLGSDLYAWSVANNADVPMITLKANGGTYSETWKTDPNGGGVSIKLATQPSQADVLQFEYTLSSDTIFWDLSCINMGTSSEFTSKGFAVTSDDSTCPTATCAPGDTACADAYLIPTDDHATHGCPSQDNLVLNIGSNGN
;
A
#
# COMPACT_ATOMS: atom_id res chain seq x y z
N MET A 1 -43.84 -51.77 31.01
CA MET A 1 -42.89 -52.74 31.59
C MET A 1 -42.39 -53.63 30.46
N MET A 2 -41.12 -53.60 30.09
CA MET A 2 -40.47 -54.78 29.51
C MET A 2 -38.95 -54.72 29.64
N PHE A 3 -38.40 -55.89 29.90
CA PHE A 3 -37.08 -56.20 30.45
C PHE A 3 -35.96 -56.17 29.39
N SER A 4 -34.89 -55.46 29.72
CA SER A 4 -33.50 -55.94 29.93
C SER A 4 -32.87 -57.08 29.10
N LYS A 5 -31.57 -56.86 28.75
CA LYS A 5 -30.42 -57.81 28.55
C LYS A 5 -30.12 -58.23 27.08
N ILE A 6 -28.88 -58.33 26.54
CA ILE A 6 -27.50 -58.58 27.07
C ILE A 6 -26.43 -58.34 25.95
N LEU A 7 -25.16 -58.11 26.35
CA LEU A 7 -23.79 -58.32 25.76
C LEU A 7 -23.60 -58.48 24.23
N GLY A 8 -22.54 -58.04 23.56
CA GLY A 8 -21.19 -57.55 23.90
C GLY A 8 -20.23 -57.82 22.71
N LEU A 9 -19.06 -57.17 22.63
CA LEU A 9 -17.81 -57.64 21.98
C LEU A 9 -16.70 -56.58 22.11
N ALA A 10 -15.45 -57.03 22.23
CA ALA A 10 -14.28 -56.27 22.70
C ALA A 10 -13.17 -56.11 21.62
N THR A 11 -12.18 -55.28 21.98
CA THR A 11 -10.79 -55.11 21.44
C THR A 11 -10.64 -54.22 20.18
N VAL A 12 -9.58 -53.40 19.97
CA VAL A 12 -8.16 -53.45 20.41
C VAL A 12 -7.51 -52.03 20.40
N PHE A 13 -6.32 -51.93 21.02
CA PHE A 13 -5.40 -50.78 21.21
C PHE A 13 -4.81 -50.11 19.95
N ALA A 14 -4.45 -48.82 20.09
CA ALA A 14 -3.24 -48.08 19.62
C ALA A 14 -3.63 -46.61 19.36
N GLY A 15 -2.88 -45.55 19.68
CA GLY A 15 -1.53 -45.34 20.18
C GLY A 15 -1.39 -43.82 20.39
N VAL A 16 -0.41 -43.43 21.20
CA VAL A 16 -0.13 -42.04 21.60
C VAL A 16 0.40 -41.18 20.45
N ALA A 17 -0.02 -39.91 20.37
CA ALA A 17 0.79 -38.80 19.87
C ALA A 17 0.15 -37.45 20.25
N SER A 18 0.38 -36.99 21.47
CA SER A 18 0.25 -35.56 21.78
C SER A 18 1.45 -34.86 21.15
N ALA A 19 1.28 -34.34 19.93
CA ALA A 19 2.29 -33.48 19.32
C ALA A 19 2.25 -32.11 20.00
N LEU A 20 3.23 -31.86 20.86
CA LEU A 20 3.60 -30.53 21.33
C LEU A 20 4.03 -29.66 20.14
N PRO A 21 3.81 -28.33 20.19
CA PRO A 21 4.23 -27.44 19.12
C PRO A 21 5.75 -27.52 18.94
N ALA A 22 6.18 -27.77 17.70
CA ALA A 22 7.58 -27.70 17.33
C ALA A 22 8.05 -26.25 17.50
N GLN A 23 8.79 -26.01 18.59
CA GLN A 23 9.60 -24.81 18.76
C GLN A 23 10.83 -25.01 17.87
N ILE A 24 10.81 -24.46 16.66
CA ILE A 24 12.02 -24.41 15.82
C ILE A 24 12.86 -23.23 16.29
N ILE A 25 14.02 -23.57 16.86
CA ILE A 25 15.07 -22.65 17.27
C ILE A 25 15.79 -22.11 16.02
N THR A 26 15.76 -20.78 15.92
CA THR A 26 16.66 -19.83 15.25
C THR A 26 17.62 -20.32 14.16
N ARG A 27 17.46 -19.76 12.95
CA ARG A 27 18.60 -19.36 12.11
C ARG A 27 18.73 -17.84 12.15
N SER A 28 19.83 -17.39 12.74
CA SER A 28 20.33 -16.02 12.57
C SER A 28 20.71 -15.83 11.10
N THR A 29 19.92 -15.04 10.41
CA THR A 29 20.34 -14.22 9.28
C THR A 29 19.78 -12.85 9.58
N ASN A 30 20.61 -11.81 9.56
CA ASN A 30 20.19 -10.40 9.67
C ASN A 30 19.30 -10.01 8.48
N GLY A 31 18.08 -10.54 8.44
CA GLY A 31 16.98 -10.02 7.66
C GLY A 31 15.99 -9.50 8.67
N THR A 32 15.80 -8.19 8.71
CA THR A 32 14.58 -7.59 9.26
C THR A 32 13.41 -8.29 8.59
N ALA A 33 12.80 -9.27 9.27
CA ALA A 33 11.52 -9.79 8.88
C ALA A 33 10.54 -8.63 9.04
N SER A 34 10.30 -7.92 7.94
CA SER A 34 9.18 -7.00 7.81
C SER A 34 7.96 -7.77 8.28
N ALA A 35 7.34 -7.32 9.36
CA ALA A 35 6.08 -7.88 9.80
C ALA A 35 5.16 -7.86 8.57
N GLN A 36 4.74 -9.03 8.11
CA GLN A 36 3.70 -9.13 7.11
C GLN A 36 2.47 -8.46 7.72
N THR A 37 2.16 -7.26 7.26
CA THR A 37 0.93 -6.57 7.60
C THR A 37 -0.18 -7.46 7.08
N THR A 38 -0.98 -8.01 7.99
CA THR A 38 -2.19 -8.76 7.63
C THR A 38 -3.22 -7.73 7.14
N GLY A 39 -3.04 -7.25 5.92
CA GLY A 39 -3.84 -6.20 5.28
C GLY A 39 -3.02 -5.44 4.23
N GLY A 40 -3.68 -5.09 3.13
CA GLY A 40 -3.09 -4.29 2.05
C GLY A 40 -2.77 -2.85 2.47
N GLY A 41 -2.06 -2.14 1.61
CA GLY A 41 -1.63 -0.77 1.87
C GLY A 41 -0.82 -0.17 0.75
N VAL A 42 -0.23 0.99 1.02
CA VAL A 42 0.69 1.65 0.10
C VAL A 42 2.02 1.91 0.79
N THR A 43 3.11 1.66 0.07
CA THR A 43 4.47 2.05 0.43
C THR A 43 4.99 3.05 -0.60
N ILE A 44 5.46 4.19 -0.14
CA ILE A 44 6.05 5.24 -0.94
C ILE A 44 7.55 5.25 -0.69
N ILE A 45 8.34 5.22 -1.76
CA ILE A 45 9.81 5.16 -1.71
C ILE A 45 10.38 6.40 -2.39
N ASN A 46 11.16 7.17 -1.62
CA ASN A 46 11.87 8.35 -2.11
C ASN A 46 13.26 7.98 -2.63
N ASN A 47 13.44 7.84 -3.96
CA ASN A 47 14.77 7.63 -4.56
C ASN A 47 15.44 8.95 -5.00
N LEU A 48 14.88 10.10 -4.65
CA LEU A 48 15.49 11.40 -4.95
C LEU A 48 16.73 11.63 -4.08
N GLY A 49 17.59 12.53 -4.55
CA GLY A 49 18.75 13.01 -3.78
C GLY A 49 18.39 13.99 -2.66
N SER A 50 17.11 14.37 -2.54
CA SER A 50 16.53 15.32 -1.59
C SER A 50 15.47 14.63 -0.72
N ASP A 51 15.20 15.19 0.47
CA ASP A 51 14.11 14.73 1.33
C ASP A 51 12.75 15.05 0.66
N LEU A 52 11.77 14.16 0.86
CA LEU A 52 10.37 14.40 0.50
C LEU A 52 9.52 14.59 1.75
N TYR A 53 8.44 15.34 1.61
CA TYR A 53 7.48 15.63 2.67
C TYR A 53 6.12 15.06 2.28
N ALA A 54 5.51 14.32 3.19
CA ALA A 54 4.25 13.63 2.98
C ALA A 54 3.19 14.03 4.00
N TRP A 55 1.94 14.06 3.55
CA TRP A 55 0.75 14.23 4.38
C TRP A 55 -0.33 13.24 3.92
N SER A 56 -0.82 12.39 4.83
CA SER A 56 -1.96 11.50 4.55
C SER A 56 -3.24 12.22 4.98
N VAL A 57 -3.92 12.84 4.01
CA VAL A 57 -5.07 13.71 4.21
C VAL A 57 -6.36 12.94 3.91
N ALA A 58 -7.31 12.97 4.85
CA ALA A 58 -8.69 12.51 4.66
C ALA A 58 -9.63 13.70 4.89
N ASN A 59 -10.55 13.61 5.84
CA ASN A 59 -11.48 14.68 6.21
C ASN A 59 -10.87 15.93 6.87
N ASN A 60 -9.59 15.93 7.21
CA ASN A 60 -8.89 17.08 7.79
C ASN A 60 -7.52 17.27 7.13
N ALA A 61 -7.22 18.51 6.72
CA ALA A 61 -5.95 18.88 6.11
C ALA A 61 -4.84 19.16 7.13
N ASP A 62 -5.19 19.41 8.39
CA ASP A 62 -4.24 19.61 9.50
C ASP A 62 -3.77 18.25 10.03
N VAL A 63 -2.89 17.61 9.27
CA VAL A 63 -2.26 16.33 9.59
C VAL A 63 -0.75 16.49 9.75
N PRO A 64 -0.08 15.63 10.55
CA PRO A 64 1.36 15.71 10.72
C PRO A 64 2.11 15.57 9.39
N MET A 65 3.13 16.41 9.21
CA MET A 65 4.10 16.25 8.13
C MET A 65 5.03 15.08 8.44
N ILE A 66 5.29 14.26 7.43
CA ILE A 66 6.19 13.11 7.51
C ILE A 66 7.34 13.35 6.54
N THR A 67 8.57 13.12 6.98
CA THR A 67 9.76 13.29 6.13
C THR A 67 10.29 11.94 5.65
N LEU A 68 10.27 11.72 4.35
CA LEU A 68 10.93 10.58 3.69
C LEU A 68 12.35 11.02 3.32
N LYS A 69 13.34 10.41 3.96
CA LYS A 69 14.75 10.76 3.70
C LYS A 69 15.17 10.50 2.25
N ALA A 70 16.08 11.33 1.76
CA ALA A 70 16.73 11.14 0.47
C ALA A 70 17.35 9.73 0.33
N ASN A 71 17.46 9.25 -0.90
CA ASN A 71 18.16 8.01 -1.28
C ASN A 71 17.60 6.73 -0.62
N GLY A 72 16.27 6.58 -0.62
CA GLY A 72 15.58 5.34 -0.24
C GLY A 72 14.72 5.44 1.02
N GLY A 73 14.46 6.64 1.54
CA GLY A 73 13.53 6.81 2.65
C GLY A 73 12.10 6.43 2.26
N THR A 74 11.35 5.85 3.21
CA THR A 74 10.04 5.27 2.95
C THR A 74 8.94 5.84 3.85
N TYR A 75 7.72 5.85 3.32
CA TYR A 75 6.49 6.00 4.08
C TYR A 75 5.55 4.86 3.76
N SER A 76 4.88 4.27 4.73
CA SER A 76 3.87 3.24 4.49
C SER A 76 2.65 3.47 5.36
N GLU A 77 1.49 3.16 4.81
CA GLU A 77 0.24 3.06 5.57
C GLU A 77 -0.61 1.90 5.07
N THR A 78 -1.33 1.26 5.98
CA THR A 78 -2.44 0.36 5.64
C THR A 78 -3.60 1.19 5.12
N TRP A 79 -4.48 0.59 4.30
CA TRP A 79 -5.67 1.27 3.82
C TRP A 79 -6.51 1.86 4.96
N LYS A 80 -6.87 3.13 4.84
CA LYS A 80 -7.75 3.84 5.77
C LYS A 80 -9.09 4.16 5.10
N THR A 81 -10.12 4.32 5.91
CA THR A 81 -11.42 4.84 5.47
C THR A 81 -11.61 6.25 6.00
N ASP A 82 -12.19 7.14 5.20
CA ASP A 82 -12.70 8.41 5.70
C ASP A 82 -14.11 8.19 6.31
N PRO A 83 -14.29 8.42 7.63
CA PRO A 83 -15.61 8.26 8.27
C PRO A 83 -16.67 9.24 7.75
N ASN A 84 -16.28 10.34 7.11
CA ASN A 84 -17.21 11.31 6.50
C ASN A 84 -17.51 11.01 5.03
N GLY A 85 -16.98 9.90 4.50
CA GLY A 85 -17.03 9.56 3.07
C GLY A 85 -15.93 10.23 2.27
N GLY A 86 -15.62 9.67 1.10
CA GLY A 86 -14.51 10.11 0.24
C GLY A 86 -13.27 9.22 0.36
N GLY A 87 -12.19 9.68 -0.28
CA GLY A 87 -10.90 9.01 -0.31
C GLY A 87 -9.86 9.65 0.60
N VAL A 88 -8.71 9.01 0.69
CA VAL A 88 -7.49 9.55 1.28
C VAL A 88 -6.59 10.05 0.15
N SER A 89 -5.99 11.22 0.34
CA SER A 89 -5.00 11.81 -0.57
C SER A 89 -3.66 11.89 0.16
N ILE A 90 -2.69 11.06 -0.23
CA ILE A 90 -1.32 11.18 0.24
C ILE A 90 -0.61 12.20 -0.64
N LYS A 91 -0.39 13.38 -0.08
CA LYS A 91 0.25 14.50 -0.77
C LYS A 91 1.75 14.45 -0.55
N LEU A 92 2.53 14.53 -1.62
CA LEU A 92 3.99 14.52 -1.62
C LEU A 92 4.52 15.85 -2.17
N ALA A 93 5.46 16.47 -1.46
CA ALA A 93 6.14 17.70 -1.87
C ALA A 93 7.65 17.60 -1.68
N THR A 94 8.40 18.40 -2.46
CA THR A 94 9.86 18.61 -2.29
C THR A 94 10.19 19.73 -1.33
N GLN A 95 9.18 20.44 -0.82
CA GLN A 95 9.28 21.48 0.19
C GLN A 95 8.36 21.14 1.37
N PRO A 96 8.64 21.63 2.58
CA PRO A 96 7.82 21.35 3.78
C PRO A 96 6.51 22.16 3.78
N SER A 97 5.73 22.08 2.70
CA SER A 97 4.42 22.68 2.52
C SER A 97 3.52 21.77 1.66
N GLN A 98 2.21 21.86 1.85
CA GLN A 98 1.23 21.14 1.01
C GLN A 98 0.93 21.88 -0.31
N ALA A 99 1.89 22.63 -0.85
CA ALA A 99 1.80 23.32 -2.13
C ALA A 99 2.70 22.60 -3.14
N ASP A 100 2.32 22.60 -4.43
CA ASP A 100 3.07 21.92 -5.49
C ASP A 100 3.26 20.42 -5.17
N VAL A 101 2.15 19.68 -5.18
CA VAL A 101 2.09 18.30 -4.69
C VAL A 101 1.80 17.30 -5.79
N LEU A 102 2.53 16.19 -5.78
CA LEU A 102 2.07 14.92 -6.36
C LEU A 102 1.12 14.26 -5.35
N GLN A 103 0.00 13.74 -5.81
CA GLN A 103 -0.99 13.09 -4.96
C GLN A 103 -1.13 11.62 -5.36
N PHE A 104 -1.05 10.74 -4.38
CA PHE A 104 -1.55 9.37 -4.50
C PHE A 104 -2.88 9.31 -3.76
N GLU A 105 -3.97 9.16 -4.51
CA GLU A 105 -5.32 9.19 -3.96
C GLU A 105 -5.88 7.78 -3.95
N TYR A 106 -6.62 7.43 -2.90
CA TYR A 106 -7.25 6.12 -2.82
C TYR A 106 -8.56 6.15 -2.05
N THR A 107 -9.47 5.22 -2.40
CA THR A 107 -10.72 4.98 -1.69
C THR A 107 -10.90 3.49 -1.48
N LEU A 108 -10.94 3.07 -0.22
CA LEU A 108 -11.29 1.70 0.15
C LEU A 108 -12.81 1.52 0.09
N SER A 109 -13.27 0.60 -0.75
CA SER A 109 -14.69 0.25 -0.89
C SER A 109 -14.86 -1.27 -0.87
N SER A 110 -15.33 -1.79 0.27
CA SER A 110 -15.43 -3.24 0.53
C SER A 110 -14.08 -3.95 0.30
N ASP A 111 -14.01 -4.84 -0.70
CA ASP A 111 -12.82 -5.64 -1.01
C ASP A 111 -11.98 -5.03 -2.15
N THR A 112 -12.26 -3.78 -2.52
CA THR A 112 -11.56 -3.08 -3.61
C THR A 112 -10.92 -1.80 -3.08
N ILE A 113 -9.64 -1.61 -3.42
CA ILE A 113 -8.96 -0.33 -3.32
C ILE A 113 -9.03 0.36 -4.69
N PHE A 114 -9.73 1.48 -4.76
CA PHE A 114 -9.67 2.38 -5.91
C PHE A 114 -8.54 3.36 -5.69
N TRP A 115 -7.72 3.64 -6.70
CA TRP A 115 -6.58 4.54 -6.55
C TRP A 115 -6.23 5.26 -7.86
N ASP A 116 -5.53 6.38 -7.74
CA ASP A 116 -5.02 7.16 -8.86
C ASP A 116 -3.79 7.99 -8.47
N LEU A 117 -3.09 8.48 -9.50
CA LEU A 117 -2.07 9.50 -9.39
C LEU A 117 -2.65 10.83 -9.88
N SER A 118 -2.40 11.90 -9.13
CA SER A 118 -2.92 13.22 -9.47
C SER A 118 -1.82 14.28 -9.42
N CYS A 119 -1.65 14.96 -10.55
CA CYS A 119 -0.73 16.07 -10.77
C CYS A 119 -1.46 17.42 -10.84
N ILE A 120 -2.77 17.46 -10.57
CA ILE A 120 -3.61 18.65 -10.68
C ILE A 120 -3.10 19.83 -9.83
N ASN A 121 -2.47 19.54 -8.68
CA ASN A 121 -1.91 20.55 -7.78
C ASN A 121 -0.38 20.63 -7.84
N MET A 122 0.20 20.08 -8.90
CA MET A 122 1.63 20.07 -9.14
C MET A 122 2.03 21.19 -10.11
N GLY A 123 3.11 21.87 -9.80
CA GLY A 123 3.73 22.89 -10.62
C GLY A 123 4.36 22.30 -11.88
N THR A 124 4.42 23.10 -12.93
CA THR A 124 4.89 22.68 -14.27
C THR A 124 6.40 22.39 -14.34
N SER A 125 7.17 22.76 -13.32
CA SER A 125 8.62 22.53 -13.21
C SER A 125 8.97 21.57 -12.07
N SER A 126 8.05 20.67 -11.71
CA SER A 126 8.20 19.77 -10.58
C SER A 126 9.36 18.78 -10.76
N GLU A 127 10.05 18.51 -9.64
CA GLU A 127 11.07 17.47 -9.58
C GLU A 127 10.46 16.07 -9.82
N PHE A 128 9.20 15.86 -9.42
CA PHE A 128 8.47 14.61 -9.67
C PHE A 128 8.38 14.31 -11.16
N THR A 129 7.93 15.28 -11.98
CA THR A 129 7.92 15.14 -13.44
C THR A 129 9.33 14.94 -13.98
N SER A 130 10.30 15.74 -13.51
CA SER A 130 11.68 15.66 -14.01
C SER A 130 12.34 14.30 -13.77
N LYS A 131 11.94 13.59 -12.71
CA LYS A 131 12.56 12.34 -12.26
C LYS A 131 11.71 11.10 -12.50
N GLY A 132 10.43 11.28 -12.81
CA GLY A 132 9.47 10.20 -13.01
C GLY A 132 9.03 9.55 -11.71
N PHE A 133 7.93 8.81 -11.81
CA PHE A 133 7.35 8.04 -10.71
C PHE A 133 6.48 6.91 -11.25
N ALA A 134 6.35 5.83 -10.48
CA ALA A 134 5.57 4.66 -10.87
C ALA A 134 4.91 3.99 -9.68
N VAL A 135 3.70 3.47 -9.88
CA VAL A 135 2.98 2.59 -8.95
C VAL A 135 3.01 1.17 -9.48
N THR A 136 3.45 0.24 -8.64
CA THR A 136 3.38 -1.21 -8.87
C THR A 136 2.61 -1.90 -7.75
N SER A 137 2.13 -3.12 -7.97
CA SER A 137 1.50 -3.96 -6.96
C SER A 137 2.26 -5.26 -6.76
N ASP A 138 2.12 -5.87 -5.59
CA ASP A 138 2.53 -7.27 -5.35
C ASP A 138 1.59 -8.29 -6.00
N ASP A 139 0.39 -7.87 -6.43
CA ASP A 139 -0.49 -8.62 -7.33
C ASP A 139 -0.33 -8.13 -8.77
N SER A 140 0.12 -9.03 -9.66
CA SER A 140 0.27 -8.75 -11.10
C SER A 140 -1.04 -8.45 -11.84
N THR A 141 -2.20 -8.71 -11.24
CA THR A 141 -3.51 -8.41 -11.83
C THR A 141 -3.98 -6.98 -11.53
N CYS A 142 -3.41 -6.35 -10.50
CA CYS A 142 -3.62 -4.95 -10.21
C CYS A 142 -2.90 -4.07 -11.25
N PRO A 143 -3.56 -3.05 -11.84
CA PRO A 143 -2.92 -2.16 -12.78
C PRO A 143 -1.66 -1.49 -12.23
N THR A 144 -0.77 -1.08 -13.13
CA THR A 144 0.38 -0.24 -12.83
C THR A 144 0.20 1.12 -13.48
N ALA A 145 0.82 2.15 -12.91
CA ALA A 145 0.86 3.50 -13.48
C ALA A 145 2.31 3.96 -13.56
N THR A 146 2.74 4.54 -14.68
CA THR A 146 4.12 5.02 -14.87
C THR A 146 4.15 6.36 -15.59
N CYS A 147 4.65 7.38 -14.89
CA CYS A 147 5.01 8.66 -15.49
C CYS A 147 6.52 8.72 -15.68
N ALA A 148 6.96 8.69 -16.95
CA ALA A 148 8.36 8.67 -17.29
C ALA A 148 9.06 10.00 -16.92
N PRO A 149 10.39 10.01 -16.70
CA PRO A 149 11.13 11.23 -16.44
C PRO A 149 10.99 12.22 -17.60
N GLY A 150 10.54 13.43 -17.28
CA GLY A 150 10.25 14.50 -18.24
C GLY A 150 8.87 14.45 -18.88
N ASP A 151 8.01 13.48 -18.53
CA ASP A 151 6.68 13.36 -19.10
C ASP A 151 5.69 14.35 -18.44
N THR A 152 5.52 15.51 -19.07
CA THR A 152 4.59 16.56 -18.62
C THR A 152 3.14 16.27 -18.98
N ALA A 153 2.87 15.22 -19.77
CA ALA A 153 1.54 14.85 -20.25
C ALA A 153 1.24 13.38 -19.94
N CYS A 154 1.69 12.92 -18.76
CA CYS A 154 1.55 11.54 -18.33
C CYS A 154 0.10 11.08 -18.38
N ALA A 155 -0.18 10.06 -19.20
CA ALA A 155 -1.51 9.50 -19.38
C ALA A 155 -1.99 8.65 -18.18
N ASP A 156 -1.07 8.25 -17.30
CA ASP A 156 -1.36 7.45 -16.11
C ASP A 156 -1.62 8.32 -14.86
N ALA A 157 -1.75 9.64 -15.01
CA ALA A 157 -2.07 10.56 -13.94
C ALA A 157 -3.12 11.59 -14.37
N TYR A 158 -3.93 12.04 -13.43
CA TYR A 158 -4.83 13.16 -13.62
C TYR A 158 -4.04 14.47 -13.73
N LEU A 159 -4.26 15.22 -14.80
CA LEU A 159 -3.53 16.46 -15.10
C LEU A 159 -4.41 17.70 -14.90
N ILE A 160 -5.72 17.57 -15.06
CA ILE A 160 -6.68 18.66 -14.93
C ILE A 160 -7.92 18.20 -14.16
N PRO A 161 -8.66 19.06 -13.44
CA PRO A 161 -9.81 18.63 -12.62
C PRO A 161 -10.98 17.96 -13.36
N THR A 162 -10.94 17.90 -14.70
CA THR A 162 -12.04 17.43 -15.54
C THR A 162 -11.69 16.18 -16.35
N ASP A 163 -10.49 15.62 -16.19
CA ASP A 163 -10.18 14.29 -16.73
C ASP A 163 -10.66 13.20 -15.76
N ASP A 164 -11.16 12.08 -16.30
CA ASP A 164 -11.84 11.02 -15.53
C ASP A 164 -11.37 9.60 -15.95
N HIS A 165 -10.14 9.49 -16.47
CA HIS A 165 -9.62 8.26 -17.07
C HIS A 165 -8.60 7.48 -16.22
N ALA A 166 -7.97 8.07 -15.20
CA ALA A 166 -6.77 7.52 -14.56
C ALA A 166 -7.04 6.75 -13.24
N THR A 167 -8.31 6.45 -12.92
CA THR A 167 -8.64 5.63 -11.76
C THR A 167 -8.47 4.14 -12.04
N HIS A 168 -7.79 3.47 -11.13
CA HIS A 168 -7.56 2.03 -11.13
C HIS A 168 -8.28 1.36 -9.96
N GLY A 169 -8.41 0.03 -10.02
CA GLY A 169 -9.00 -0.78 -8.96
C GLY A 169 -8.23 -2.07 -8.75
N CYS A 170 -7.96 -2.41 -7.50
CA CYS A 170 -7.24 -3.62 -7.10
C CYS A 170 -7.92 -4.28 -5.89
N PRO A 171 -7.67 -5.57 -5.62
CA PRO A 171 -8.04 -6.17 -4.35
C PRO A 171 -7.50 -5.36 -3.16
N SER A 172 -8.32 -5.17 -2.12
CA SER A 172 -7.91 -4.41 -0.92
C SER A 172 -6.85 -5.09 -0.06
N GLN A 173 -6.49 -6.34 -0.39
CA GLN A 173 -5.41 -7.08 0.27
C GLN A 173 -4.04 -6.78 -0.36
N ASP A 174 -4.00 -6.13 -1.51
CA ASP A 174 -2.78 -5.83 -2.24
C ASP A 174 -1.97 -4.72 -1.55
N ASN A 175 -0.65 -4.80 -1.71
CA ASN A 175 0.25 -3.76 -1.32
C ASN A 175 0.80 -3.04 -2.57
N LEU A 176 0.43 -1.77 -2.70
CA LEU A 176 0.93 -0.88 -3.74
C LEU A 176 2.26 -0.25 -3.33
N VAL A 177 3.14 -0.04 -4.31
CA VAL A 177 4.44 0.62 -4.13
C VAL A 177 4.55 1.78 -5.09
N LEU A 178 4.56 3.00 -4.56
CA LEU A 178 4.86 4.22 -5.31
C LEU A 178 6.36 4.53 -5.21
N ASN A 179 7.07 4.36 -6.33
CA ASN A 179 8.47 4.72 -6.45
C ASN A 179 8.59 6.13 -7.03
N ILE A 180 9.28 7.02 -6.31
CA ILE A 180 9.63 8.36 -6.80
C ILE A 180 11.08 8.36 -7.28
N GLY A 181 11.34 8.90 -8.46
CA GLY A 181 12.69 9.04 -9.03
C GLY A 181 13.34 7.74 -9.50
N SER A 182 12.56 6.69 -9.68
CA SER A 182 12.97 5.43 -10.31
C SER A 182 11.83 4.94 -11.18
N ASN A 183 12.14 4.57 -12.42
CA ASN A 183 11.19 3.83 -13.26
C ASN A 183 11.11 2.43 -12.65
N GLY A 184 9.94 2.01 -12.17
CA GLY A 184 9.72 0.72 -11.49
C GLY A 184 10.03 -0.49 -12.37
N ASN A 185 11.32 -0.78 -12.55
CA ASN A 185 11.87 -1.88 -13.33
C ASN A 185 12.31 -3.03 -12.42
#